data_AF-A0A972M656-F1
#
_entry.id   AF-A0A972M656-F1
#
_cell.length_a   1.000
_cell.length_b   1.000
_cell.length_c   1.000
_cell.angle_alpha   90.00
_cell.angle_beta   90.00
_cell.angle_gamma   90.00
#
_symmetry.space_group_name_H-M   'P 1'
#
loop_
_entity.id
_entity.type
_entity.pdbx_description
1 polymer ?
#
loop_
_entity_poly.entity_id
_entity_poly.type
_entity_poly.pdbx_seq_one_letter_code
_entity_poly.pdbx_strand_id
1 'polypeptide(L)'
;MEIKALPLFFNRLDVRNTNPDLVSREFEALLLEQFLKVGMEPFLENKSFTTQMYWEQFISVVADEMAKKDPLKLNQIFENQLKAYKENT
;
A
#
# COMPACT_ATOMS: atom_id res chain seq x y z
N MET A 1 20.50 -2.90 23.31
CA MET A 1 19.35 -2.13 22.81
C MET A 1 19.11 -2.61 21.40
N GLU A 2 18.18 -3.55 21.23
CA GLU A 2 17.87 -4.11 19.91
C GLU A 2 17.08 -3.09 19.12
N ILE A 3 17.73 -2.47 18.13
CA ILE A 3 17.03 -1.72 17.10
C ILE A 3 16.27 -2.77 16.30
N LYS A 4 14.99 -2.97 16.63
CA LYS A 4 14.06 -3.71 15.76
C LYS A 4 14.04 -2.93 14.45
N ALA A 5 14.81 -3.41 13.47
CA ALA A 5 14.79 -2.88 12.12
C ALA A 5 13.33 -2.90 11.67
N LEU A 6 12.74 -1.70 11.54
CA LEU A 6 11.48 -1.53 10.83
C LEU A 6 11.71 -2.18 9.46
N PRO A 7 10.93 -3.19 9.06
CA PRO A 7 11.17 -3.89 7.81
C PRO A 7 11.14 -2.86 6.69
N LEU A 8 12.32 -2.59 6.14
CA LEU A 8 12.55 -1.69 5.03
C LEU A 8 11.78 -2.26 3.83
N PHE A 9 10.61 -1.69 3.59
CA PHE A 9 9.93 -1.42 2.31
C PHE A 9 9.72 -2.52 1.26
N PHE A 10 10.39 -3.68 1.29
CA PHE A 10 10.46 -4.58 0.14
C PHE A 10 9.66 -5.88 0.24
N ASN A 11 8.94 -6.13 1.33
CA ASN A 11 8.20 -7.39 1.54
C ASN A 11 6.74 -7.18 2.01
N ARG A 12 6.02 -6.19 1.46
CA ARG A 12 4.59 -6.02 1.79
C ARG A 12 3.67 -6.98 1.02
N LEU A 13 4.00 -7.27 -0.24
CA LEU A 13 3.29 -8.29 -1.00
C LEU A 13 3.89 -9.65 -0.66
N ASP A 14 3.23 -10.39 0.21
CA ASP A 14 3.53 -11.81 0.32
C ASP A 14 2.94 -12.51 -0.91
N VAL A 15 3.77 -12.68 -1.94
CA VAL A 15 3.39 -13.40 -3.18
C VAL A 15 3.00 -14.86 -2.94
N ARG A 16 3.21 -15.39 -1.73
CA ARG A 16 2.76 -16.73 -1.32
C ARG A 16 1.37 -16.69 -0.71
N ASN A 17 0.85 -15.51 -0.39
CA ASN A 17 -0.49 -15.32 0.14
C ASN A 17 -1.51 -15.45 -1.00
N THR A 18 -2.28 -16.52 -0.97
CA THR A 18 -3.29 -16.83 -1.99
C THR A 18 -4.67 -16.32 -1.62
N ASN A 19 -4.83 -15.69 -0.44
CA ASN A 19 -6.12 -15.14 -0.03
C ASN A 19 -6.42 -13.84 -0.81
N PRO A 20 -7.44 -13.84 -1.69
CA PRO A 20 -7.74 -12.69 -2.54
C PRO A 20 -8.02 -11.39 -1.77
N ASP A 21 -8.65 -11.49 -0.59
CA ASP A 21 -8.98 -10.32 0.23
C ASP A 21 -7.71 -9.67 0.80
N LEU A 22 -6.76 -10.49 1.27
CA LEU A 22 -5.50 -9.99 1.81
C LEU A 22 -4.65 -9.37 0.71
N VAL A 23 -4.55 -10.03 -0.44
CA VAL A 23 -3.82 -9.52 -1.61
C VAL A 23 -4.42 -8.19 -2.09
N SER A 24 -5.75 -8.09 -2.16
CA SER A 24 -6.41 -6.84 -2.54
C SER A 24 -6.13 -5.71 -1.56
N ARG A 25 -6.15 -5.98 -0.25
CA ARG A 25 -5.85 -4.97 0.76
C ARG A 25 -4.39 -4.51 0.72
N GLU A 26 -3.45 -5.43 0.55
CA GLU A 26 -2.02 -5.11 0.40
C GLU A 26 -1.79 -4.25 -0.85
N PHE A 27 -2.47 -4.58 -1.94
CA PHE A 27 -2.41 -3.80 -3.17
C PHE A 27 -3.02 -2.41 -3.02
N GLU A 28 -4.18 -2.28 -2.35
CA GLU A 28 -4.80 -1.00 -2.01
C GLU A 28 -3.86 -0.12 -1.18
N ALA A 29 -3.25 -0.68 -0.13
CA ALA A 29 -2.31 0.03 0.71
C ALA A 29 -1.10 0.53 -0.08
N LEU A 30 -0.57 -0.27 -1.00
CA LEU A 30 0.53 0.13 -1.87
C LEU A 30 0.15 1.26 -2.84
N LEU A 31 -1.03 1.20 -3.44
CA LEU A 31 -1.52 2.25 -4.33
C LEU A 31 -1.71 3.57 -3.58
N LEU A 32 -2.33 3.52 -2.40
CA LEU A 32 -2.51 4.68 -1.54
C LEU A 32 -1.15 5.27 -1.11
N GLU A 33 -0.20 4.42 -0.73
CA GLU A 33 1.15 4.85 -0.36
C GLU A 33 1.82 5.59 -1.52
N GLN A 34 1.78 5.02 -2.73
CA GLN A 34 2.40 5.64 -3.90
C GLN A 34 1.72 6.96 -4.27
N PHE A 35 0.39 7.01 -4.23
CA PHE A 35 -0.37 8.22 -4.49
C PHE A 35 0.01 9.35 -3.51
N LEU A 36 0.07 9.03 -2.22
CA LEU A 36 0.44 9.99 -1.18
C LEU A 36 1.90 10.44 -1.32
N LYS A 37 2.83 9.54 -1.68
CA LYS A 37 4.23 9.88 -1.94
C LYS A 37 4.35 10.88 -3.09
N VAL A 38 3.70 10.62 -4.22
CA VAL A 38 3.71 11.54 -5.37
C VAL A 38 3.11 12.90 -5.00
N GLY A 39 2.01 12.92 -4.25
CA GLY A 39 1.40 14.17 -3.79
C GLY A 39 2.28 14.97 -2.82
N MET A 40 3.11 14.29 -2.03
CA MET A 40 4.01 14.89 -1.04
C MET A 40 5.40 15.22 -1.59
N GLU A 41 5.76 14.73 -2.79
CA GLU A 41 7.07 14.92 -3.41
C GLU A 41 7.49 16.41 -3.47
N PRO A 42 6.65 17.36 -3.93
CA PRO A 42 7.03 18.78 -3.98
C PRO A 42 7.31 19.39 -2.60
N PHE A 43 6.67 18.86 -1.55
CA PHE A 43 6.91 19.31 -0.17
C PHE A 43 8.23 18.76 0.40
N LEU A 44 8.67 17.60 -0.09
CA LEU A 44 9.82 16.85 0.40
C LEU A 44 11.12 17.16 -0.36
N GLU A 45 11.05 17.67 -1.59
CA GLU A 45 12.20 17.97 -2.46
C GLU A 45 13.33 18.75 -1.77
N ASN A 46 12.98 19.73 -0.91
CA ASN A 46 13.94 20.61 -0.24
C ASN A 46 14.18 20.26 1.23
N LYS A 47 13.74 19.08 1.68
CA LYS A 47 13.91 18.63 3.06
C LYS A 47 15.17 17.78 3.22
N SER A 48 15.66 17.68 4.46
CA SER A 48 16.79 16.80 4.76
C SER A 48 16.41 15.33 4.56
N PHE A 49 17.38 14.48 4.23
CA PHE A 49 17.19 13.04 4.08
C PHE A 49 16.44 12.41 5.26
N THR A 50 16.81 12.77 6.50
CA THR A 50 16.13 12.28 7.70
C THR A 50 14.65 12.66 7.72
N THR A 51 14.33 13.89 7.31
CA THR A 51 12.94 14.37 7.23
C THR A 51 12.16 13.60 6.18
N GLN A 52 12.75 13.37 5.00
CA GLN A 52 12.13 12.57 3.94
C GLN A 52 11.83 11.15 4.43
N MET A 53 12.78 10.50 5.10
CA MET A 53 12.60 9.15 5.68
C MET A 53 11.45 9.09 6.70
N TYR A 54 11.34 10.09 7.58
CA TYR A 54 10.22 10.17 8.52
C TYR A 54 8.87 10.30 7.82
N TRP A 55 8.79 11.14 6.79
CA TRP A 55 7.57 11.32 6.01
C TRP A 55 7.21 10.07 5.21
N GLU A 56 8.17 9.39 4.61
CA GLU A 56 7.93 8.12 3.91
C GLU A 56 7.37 7.05 4.85
N GLN A 57 7.92 6.92 6.06
CA GLN A 57 7.40 6.01 7.07
C GLN A 57 5.98 6.37 7.49
N PHE A 58 5.73 7.66 7.74
CA PHE A 58 4.41 8.15 8.10
C PHE A 58 3.38 7.86 7.01
N ILE A 59 3.69 8.17 5.74
CA ILE A 59 2.83 7.91 4.58
C ILE A 59 2.51 6.42 4.47
N SER A 60 3.52 5.55 4.67
CA SER A 60 3.34 4.11 4.60
C SER A 60 2.42 3.55 5.70
N VAL A 61 2.47 4.13 6.91
CA VAL A 61 1.55 3.79 8.02
C VAL A 61 0.15 4.30 7.73
N VAL A 62 0.01 5.54 7.27
CA VAL A 62 -1.29 6.13 6.94
C VAL A 62 -1.99 5.32 5.83
N ALA A 63 -1.27 4.96 4.78
CA ALA A 63 -1.82 4.17 3.68
C ALA A 63 -2.34 2.80 4.14
N ASP A 64 -1.60 2.11 5.02
CA ASP A 64 -2.01 0.82 5.59
C ASP A 64 -3.25 0.96 6.49
N GLU A 65 -3.29 1.99 7.34
CA GLU A 65 -4.46 2.26 8.19
C GLU A 65 -5.69 2.69 7.38
N MET A 66 -5.50 3.44 6.29
CA MET A 66 -6.59 3.80 5.37
C MET A 66 -7.15 2.57 4.66
N ALA A 67 -6.29 1.72 4.10
CA ALA A 67 -6.71 0.47 3.45
C ALA A 67 -7.45 -0.49 4.39
N LYS A 68 -7.15 -0.45 5.71
CA LYS A 68 -7.90 -1.23 6.72
C LYS A 68 -9.26 -0.63 7.07
N LYS A 69 -9.37 0.69 7.18
CA LYS A 69 -10.57 1.38 7.68
C LYS A 69 -11.60 1.64 6.60
N ASP A 70 -11.16 2.09 5.44
CA ASP A 70 -12.01 2.40 4.29
C ASP A 70 -11.40 1.78 3.04
N PRO A 71 -11.49 0.44 2.91
CA PRO A 71 -11.00 -0.23 1.71
C PRO A 71 -11.71 0.37 0.51
N LEU A 72 -10.96 0.72 -0.53
CA LEU A 72 -11.44 1.37 -1.76
C LEU A 72 -12.40 0.48 -2.57
N LYS A 73 -12.75 -0.69 -2.01
CA LYS A 73 -13.55 -1.75 -2.62
C LYS A 73 -12.89 -2.26 -3.90
N LEU A 74 -11.56 -2.16 -4.03
CA LEU A 74 -10.86 -2.74 -5.17
C LEU A 74 -11.08 -4.25 -5.21
N ASN A 75 -11.20 -4.90 -4.05
CA ASN A 75 -11.63 -6.29 -3.92
C ASN A 75 -12.94 -6.55 -4.67
N GLN A 76 -13.98 -5.73 -4.48
CA GLN A 76 -15.25 -5.89 -5.20
C GLN A 76 -15.09 -5.66 -6.71
N ILE A 77 -14.23 -4.72 -7.11
CA ILE A 77 -13.93 -4.45 -8.53
C ILE A 77 -13.21 -5.65 -9.15
N PHE A 78 -12.20 -6.22 -8.47
CA PHE A 78 -11.47 -7.40 -8.93
C PHE A 78 -12.37 -8.63 -8.99
N GLU A 79 -13.22 -8.86 -7.99
CA GLU A 79 -14.21 -9.94 -8.01
C GLU A 79 -15.17 -9.83 -9.19
N ASN A 80 -15.69 -8.62 -9.45
CA ASN A 80 -16.58 -8.36 -10.58
C ASN A 80 -15.87 -8.61 -11.92
N GLN A 81 -14.61 -8.18 -12.07
CA GLN A 81 -13.82 -8.40 -13.29
C GLN A 81 -13.47 -9.88 -13.50
N LEU A 82 -13.08 -10.60 -12.43
CA LEU A 82 -12.82 -12.04 -12.48
C LEU A 82 -14.07 -12.84 -12.85
N LYS A 83 -15.23 -12.45 -12.31
CA LYS A 83 -16.51 -13.04 -12.67
C LYS A 83 -16.84 -12.79 -14.16
N ALA A 84 -16.71 -11.55 -14.62
CA ALA A 84 -16.92 -11.19 -16.02
C ALA A 84 -15.97 -11.93 -16.97
N TYR A 85 -14.74 -12.21 -16.56
CA TYR A 85 -13.80 -13.01 -17.35
C TYR A 85 -14.23 -14.48 -17.43
N LYS A 86 -14.64 -15.09 -16.30
CA LYS A 86 -15.12 -16.48 -16.25
C LYS A 86 -16.43 -16.70 -17.02
N GLU A 87 -17.27 -15.68 -17.15
CA GLU A 87 -18.53 -15.77 -17.92
C GLU A 87 -18.30 -15.62 -19.44
N ASN A 88 -17.16 -15.06 -19.85
CA ASN A 88 -16.78 -14.86 -21.25
C ASN A 88 -15.77 -15.91 -21.78
N THR A 89 -15.44 -16.92 -20.99
CA THR A 89 -14.54 -18.04 -21.35
C THR A 89 -15.27 -19.37 -21.20
#